data_AF-A0A1E3P447-F1
#
_entry.id   AF-A0A1E3P447-F1
#
_cell.length_a   1.000
_cell.length_b   1.000
_cell.length_c   1.000
_cell.angle_alpha   90.00
_cell.angle_beta   90.00
_cell.angle_gamma   90.00
#
_symmetry.space_group_name_H-M   'P 1'
#
loop_
_entity.id
_entity.type
_entity.pdbx_description
1 polymer ?
#
loop_
_entity_poly.entity_id
_entity_poly.type
_entity_poly.pdbx_seq_one_letter_code
_entity_poly.pdbx_strand_id
1 'polypeptide(L)'
;MLERKIFDITKNISIFRQMLRFGGTPYRIRQFLIKFNKFIKSGPTNLINIYKFWINEDSLGDFIDLYYGICDEIILLYKLNVFTNPNFKSFIGKHEAYSWYMDILLGLKKNYNKLQENRNKQLQLNIQNQVKQKASLLSKRLMDSIGNNSPMKSQILREFNTKSPILNNNNQYDLEIEALKHEERIIMTDLVRLSFDFVCDSIDIFKLELNPSVYLICGAISGSFGLSKVWMMSKR
;
A
#
# COMPACT_ATOMS: atom_id res chain seq x y z
N MET A 1 24.68 31.13 -11.90
CA MET A 1 23.59 31.15 -12.92
C MET A 1 22.83 29.81 -12.96
N LEU A 2 23.53 28.68 -12.95
CA LEU A 2 22.92 27.34 -12.92
C LEU A 2 22.05 27.11 -11.67
N GLU A 3 22.53 27.48 -10.49
CA GLU A 3 21.78 27.34 -9.22
C GLU A 3 20.45 28.07 -9.21
N ARG A 4 20.41 29.31 -9.74
CA ARG A 4 19.15 30.07 -9.86
C ARG A 4 18.16 29.38 -10.80
N LYS A 5 18.64 28.87 -11.94
CA LYS A 5 17.80 28.08 -12.84
C LYS A 5 17.27 26.81 -12.18
N ILE A 6 18.12 26.09 -11.43
CA ILE A 6 17.72 24.88 -10.68
C ILE A 6 16.67 25.23 -9.61
N PHE A 7 16.86 26.34 -8.90
CA PHE A 7 15.91 26.82 -7.90
C PHE A 7 14.55 27.16 -8.51
N ASP A 8 14.55 27.91 -9.63
CA ASP A 8 13.32 28.28 -10.33
C ASP A 8 12.60 27.04 -10.89
N ILE A 9 13.34 26.09 -11.46
CA ILE A 9 12.80 24.81 -11.92
C ILE A 9 12.17 24.03 -10.76
N THR A 10 12.86 23.92 -9.62
CA THR A 10 12.35 23.22 -8.43
C THR A 10 11.08 23.87 -7.89
N LYS A 11 11.06 25.20 -7.86
CA LYS A 11 9.88 25.97 -7.44
C LYS A 11 8.70 25.73 -8.38
N ASN A 12 8.93 25.77 -9.70
CA ASN A 12 7.89 25.54 -10.70
C ASN A 12 7.37 24.11 -10.65
N ILE A 13 8.24 23.11 -10.45
CA ILE A 13 7.85 21.71 -10.26
C ILE A 13 6.98 21.55 -8.99
N SER A 14 7.37 22.22 -7.89
CA SER A 14 6.58 22.20 -6.65
C SER A 14 5.18 22.80 -6.86
N ILE A 15 5.08 23.94 -7.54
CA ILE A 15 3.79 24.56 -7.88
C ILE A 15 2.97 23.67 -8.81
N PHE A 16 3.60 23.12 -9.85
CA PHE A 16 2.95 22.21 -10.79
C PHE A 16 2.39 20.95 -10.08
N ARG A 17 3.15 20.36 -9.16
CA ARG A 17 2.69 19.23 -8.34
C ARG A 17 1.43 19.57 -7.54
N GLN A 18 1.39 20.76 -6.95
CA GLN A 18 0.23 21.20 -6.18
C GLN A 18 -0.97 21.52 -7.07
N MET A 19 -0.73 22.11 -8.24
CA MET A 19 -1.78 22.32 -9.26
C MET A 19 -2.40 21.01 -9.73
N LEU A 20 -1.62 19.94 -9.90
CA LEU A 20 -2.14 18.62 -10.26
C LEU A 20 -2.99 17.98 -9.17
N ARG A 21 -2.72 18.31 -7.90
CA ARG A 21 -3.46 17.79 -6.73
C ARG A 21 -4.68 18.67 -6.38
N PHE A 22 -4.68 19.90 -6.85
CA PHE A 22 -5.78 20.85 -6.67
C PHE A 22 -7.08 20.31 -7.27
N GLY A 23 -8.18 20.40 -6.51
CA GLY A 23 -9.50 19.93 -6.95
C GLY A 23 -9.86 18.52 -6.49
N GLY A 24 -8.95 17.81 -5.81
CA GLY A 24 -9.29 16.56 -5.11
C GLY A 24 -10.09 16.77 -3.82
N THR A 25 -9.90 17.90 -3.15
CA THR A 25 -10.49 18.19 -1.83
C THR A 25 -12.01 18.31 -1.87
N PRO A 26 -12.65 19.00 -2.84
CA PRO A 26 -14.12 19.06 -2.93
C PRO A 26 -14.77 17.67 -3.03
N TYR A 27 -14.14 16.74 -3.73
CA TYR A 27 -14.62 15.36 -3.83
C TYR A 27 -14.49 14.61 -2.51
N ARG A 28 -13.35 14.76 -1.81
CA ARG A 28 -13.12 14.18 -0.47
C ARG A 28 -14.12 14.72 0.55
N ILE A 29 -14.40 16.03 0.53
CA ILE A 29 -15.43 16.67 1.38
C ILE A 29 -16.80 16.05 1.10
N ARG A 30 -17.18 15.89 -0.18
CA ARG A 30 -18.45 15.25 -0.54
C ARG A 30 -18.55 13.82 -0.02
N GLN A 31 -17.51 13.02 -0.15
CA GLN A 31 -17.49 11.65 0.39
C GLN A 31 -17.62 11.63 1.91
N PHE A 32 -16.93 12.54 2.59
CA PHE A 32 -17.02 12.71 4.04
C PHE A 32 -18.44 13.10 4.47
N LEU A 33 -19.08 14.03 3.77
CA LEU A 33 -20.48 14.41 4.00
C LEU A 33 -21.45 13.25 3.76
N ILE A 34 -21.22 12.42 2.74
CA ILE A 34 -22.03 11.21 2.51
C ILE A 34 -21.86 10.22 3.67
N LYS A 35 -20.64 9.99 4.16
CA LYS A 35 -20.37 9.14 5.33
C LYS A 35 -21.02 9.71 6.60
N PHE A 36 -20.92 11.01 6.82
CA PHE A 36 -21.54 11.72 7.93
C PHE A 36 -23.07 11.62 7.89
N ASN A 37 -23.67 11.82 6.71
CA ASN A 37 -25.12 11.66 6.53
C ASN A 37 -25.58 10.20 6.74
N LYS A 38 -24.77 9.21 6.33
CA LYS A 38 -25.04 7.79 6.63
C LYS A 38 -24.98 7.51 8.13
N PHE A 39 -24.04 8.13 8.84
CA PHE A 39 -23.92 8.04 10.31
C PHE A 39 -25.12 8.67 11.03
N ILE A 40 -25.58 9.85 10.60
CA ILE A 40 -26.79 10.48 11.17
C ILE A 40 -28.04 9.64 10.91
N LYS A 41 -28.16 9.07 9.71
CA LYS A 41 -29.32 8.25 9.32
C LYS A 41 -29.38 6.88 9.98
N SER A 42 -28.31 6.41 10.63
CA SER A 42 -28.24 5.03 11.17
C SER A 42 -28.84 4.85 12.58
N GLY A 43 -29.50 5.86 13.16
CA GLY A 43 -30.20 5.71 14.44
C GLY A 43 -29.25 5.61 15.65
N PRO A 44 -29.77 5.46 16.87
CA PRO A 44 -29.19 6.02 18.09
C PRO A 44 -27.75 5.59 18.32
N THR A 45 -26.98 6.56 18.79
CA THR A 45 -25.55 6.57 19.10
C THR A 45 -25.13 5.47 20.07
N ASN A 46 -25.11 4.23 19.60
CA ASN A 46 -24.34 3.19 20.25
C ASN A 46 -22.87 3.46 19.95
N LEU A 47 -22.02 3.44 20.99
CA LEU A 47 -20.56 3.57 20.89
C LEU A 47 -19.96 2.61 19.85
N ILE A 48 -20.61 1.47 19.63
CA ILE A 48 -20.26 0.46 18.61
C ILE A 48 -20.41 1.01 17.18
N ASN A 49 -21.44 1.82 16.90
CA ASN A 49 -21.62 2.46 15.59
C ASN A 49 -20.59 3.58 15.37
N ILE A 50 -20.23 4.32 16.43
CA ILE A 50 -19.15 5.33 16.37
C ILE A 50 -17.82 4.64 16.03
N TYR A 51 -17.49 3.55 16.73
CA TYR A 51 -16.29 2.78 16.45
C TYR A 51 -16.27 2.26 15.01
N LYS A 52 -17.37 1.65 14.56
CA LYS A 52 -17.48 1.05 13.22
C LYS A 52 -17.36 2.06 12.07
N PHE A 53 -17.89 3.27 12.23
CA PHE A 53 -17.88 4.28 11.16
C PHE A 53 -16.70 5.24 11.23
N TRP A 54 -16.28 5.65 12.43
CA TRP A 54 -15.26 6.70 12.62
C TRP A 54 -13.92 6.17 13.07
N ILE A 55 -13.89 5.12 13.89
CA ILE A 55 -12.65 4.51 14.43
C ILE A 55 -12.30 3.27 13.58
N ASN A 56 -12.30 3.46 12.25
CA ASN A 56 -11.76 2.49 11.30
C ASN A 56 -10.50 3.06 10.65
N GLU A 57 -9.58 2.18 10.25
CA GLU A 57 -8.34 2.53 9.57
C GLU A 57 -8.60 3.25 8.24
N ASP A 58 -9.67 2.87 7.53
CA ASP A 58 -10.09 3.56 6.30
C ASP A 58 -10.57 4.98 6.58
N SER A 59 -11.32 5.19 7.67
CA SER A 59 -11.83 6.52 8.04
C SER A 59 -10.70 7.43 8.53
N LEU A 60 -9.69 6.87 9.20
CA LEU A 60 -8.48 7.61 9.58
C LEU A 60 -7.65 8.00 8.34
N GLY A 61 -7.53 7.10 7.36
CA GLY A 61 -6.92 7.41 6.06
C GLY A 61 -7.63 8.55 5.35
N ASP A 62 -8.95 8.45 5.18
CA ASP A 62 -9.76 9.50 4.54
C ASP A 62 -9.67 10.85 5.27
N PHE A 63 -9.56 10.84 6.60
CA PHE A 63 -9.39 12.05 7.40
C PHE A 63 -8.02 12.69 7.18
N ILE A 64 -6.94 11.90 7.22
CA ILE A 64 -5.58 12.38 6.92
C ILE A 64 -5.52 12.94 5.49
N ASP A 65 -6.12 12.24 4.54
CA ASP A 65 -6.20 12.68 3.14
C ASP A 65 -6.95 14.00 2.99
N LEU A 66 -8.11 14.13 3.64
CA LEU A 66 -8.87 15.37 3.62
C LEU A 66 -8.07 16.52 4.24
N TYR A 67 -7.43 16.26 5.38
CA TYR A 67 -6.65 17.23 6.10
C TYR A 67 -5.41 17.69 5.30
N TYR A 68 -4.69 16.75 4.67
CA TYR A 68 -3.59 17.03 3.75
C TYR A 68 -4.07 17.87 2.56
N GLY A 69 -5.19 17.49 1.92
CA GLY A 69 -5.74 18.21 0.77
C GLY A 69 -6.09 19.66 1.09
N ILE A 70 -6.73 19.91 2.25
CA ILE A 70 -7.03 21.28 2.71
C ILE A 70 -5.74 22.08 2.90
N CYS A 71 -4.72 21.50 3.53
CA CYS A 71 -3.44 22.18 3.76
C CYS A 71 -2.72 22.49 2.43
N ASP A 72 -2.70 21.56 1.48
CA ASP A 72 -2.04 21.72 0.18
C ASP A 72 -2.73 22.80 -0.68
N GLU A 73 -4.07 22.84 -0.70
CA GLU A 73 -4.83 23.88 -1.41
C GLU A 73 -4.61 25.28 -0.82
N ILE A 74 -4.58 25.38 0.52
CA ILE A 74 -4.29 26.66 1.18
C ILE A 74 -2.88 27.13 0.85
N ILE A 75 -1.89 26.23 0.83
CA ILE A 75 -0.50 26.56 0.46
C ILE A 75 -0.39 26.98 -1.00
N LEU A 76 -1.15 26.35 -1.90
CA LEU A 76 -1.22 26.79 -3.29
C LEU A 76 -1.78 28.21 -3.40
N LEU A 77 -2.85 28.53 -2.65
CA LEU A 77 -3.41 29.90 -2.61
C LEU A 77 -2.39 30.92 -2.08
N TYR A 78 -1.53 30.53 -1.13
CA TYR A 78 -0.39 31.35 -0.71
C TYR A 78 0.66 31.53 -1.82
N LYS A 79 0.96 30.49 -2.61
CA LYS A 79 1.91 30.58 -3.73
C LYS A 79 1.37 31.40 -4.91
N LEU A 80 0.05 31.44 -5.07
CA LEU A 80 -0.66 32.28 -6.05
C LEU A 80 -0.90 33.72 -5.57
N ASN A 81 -0.36 34.10 -4.40
CA ASN A 81 -0.52 35.41 -3.76
C ASN A 81 -1.98 35.82 -3.45
N VAL A 82 -2.89 34.85 -3.30
CA VAL A 82 -4.28 35.12 -2.88
C VAL A 82 -4.33 35.44 -1.38
N PHE A 83 -3.49 34.77 -0.58
CA PHE A 83 -3.31 35.06 0.85
C PHE A 83 -1.91 35.62 1.13
N THR A 84 -1.82 36.62 2.00
CA THR A 84 -0.58 37.38 2.23
C THR A 84 -0.03 37.23 3.66
N ASN A 85 -0.80 36.69 4.61
CA ASN A 85 -0.37 36.60 6.00
C ASN A 85 0.76 35.56 6.20
N PRO A 86 1.98 35.96 6.60
CA PRO A 86 3.13 35.05 6.72
C PRO A 86 3.03 34.10 7.93
N ASN A 87 2.39 34.51 9.02
CA ASN A 87 2.24 33.68 10.21
C ASN A 87 1.34 32.47 9.92
N PHE A 88 0.24 32.72 9.22
CA PHE A 88 -0.68 31.66 8.83
C PHE A 88 -0.06 30.73 7.78
N LYS A 89 0.77 31.26 6.86
CA LYS A 89 1.55 30.42 5.93
C LYS A 89 2.49 29.46 6.66
N SER A 90 3.23 29.94 7.67
CA SER A 90 4.14 29.09 8.46
C SER A 90 3.37 28.05 9.26
N PHE A 91 2.22 28.42 9.82
CA PHE A 91 1.34 27.51 10.54
C PHE A 91 0.83 26.37 9.65
N ILE A 92 0.24 26.70 8.49
CA ILE A 92 -0.26 25.71 7.55
C ILE A 92 0.87 24.84 6.99
N GLY A 93 2.05 25.41 6.72
CA GLY A 93 3.21 24.64 6.29
C GLY A 93 3.65 23.57 7.28
N LYS A 94 3.59 23.85 8.59
CA LYS A 94 3.84 22.83 9.62
C LYS A 94 2.78 21.74 9.61
N HIS A 95 1.50 22.14 9.47
CA HIS A 95 0.39 21.20 9.46
C HIS A 95 0.35 20.31 8.20
N GLU A 96 0.79 20.83 7.05
CA GLU A 96 1.04 20.03 5.85
C GLU A 96 2.09 18.95 6.15
N ALA A 97 3.24 19.33 6.71
CA ALA A 97 4.31 18.37 7.06
C ALA A 97 3.80 17.31 8.05
N TYR A 98 3.06 17.70 9.09
CA TYR A 98 2.44 16.75 10.03
C TYR A 98 1.48 15.78 9.34
N SER A 99 0.63 16.29 8.44
CA SER A 99 -0.34 15.46 7.72
C SER A 99 0.34 14.45 6.80
N TRP A 100 1.41 14.87 6.11
CA TRP A 100 2.23 14.02 5.28
C TRP A 100 2.96 12.93 6.09
N TYR A 101 3.49 13.29 7.26
CA TYR A 101 4.12 12.34 8.17
C TYR A 101 3.15 11.28 8.72
N MET A 102 1.92 11.69 9.05
CA MET A 102 0.88 10.74 9.45
C MET A 102 0.46 9.82 8.31
N ASP A 103 0.43 10.31 7.08
CA ASP A 103 0.16 9.50 5.89
C ASP A 103 1.28 8.46 5.67
N ILE A 104 2.55 8.84 5.84
CA ILE A 104 3.68 7.90 5.76
C ILE A 104 3.60 6.82 6.83
N LEU A 105 3.30 7.18 8.08
CA LEU A 105 3.14 6.22 9.17
C LEU A 105 2.00 5.23 8.88
N LEU A 106 0.87 5.73 8.39
CA LEU A 106 -0.25 4.88 7.98
C LEU A 106 0.14 3.98 6.80
N GLY A 107 0.86 4.51 5.81
CA GLY A 107 1.37 3.77 4.66
C GLY A 107 2.32 2.64 5.06
N LEU A 108 3.25 2.90 5.99
CA LEU A 108 4.16 1.88 6.55
C LEU A 108 3.38 0.75 7.21
N LYS A 109 2.42 1.11 8.08
CA LYS A 109 1.56 0.12 8.76
C LYS A 109 0.77 -0.72 7.77
N LYS A 110 0.10 -0.10 6.78
CA LYS A 110 -0.68 -0.77 5.75
C LYS A 110 0.17 -1.73 4.92
N ASN A 111 1.33 -1.26 4.47
CA ASN A 111 2.26 -2.09 3.69
C ASN A 111 2.80 -3.26 4.51
N TYR A 112 3.09 -3.05 5.80
CA TYR A 112 3.52 -4.11 6.70
C TYR A 112 2.42 -5.17 6.92
N ASN A 113 1.18 -4.73 7.17
CA ASN A 113 0.03 -5.63 7.32
C ASN A 113 -0.20 -6.44 6.03
N LYS A 114 -0.16 -5.76 4.87
CA LYS A 114 -0.31 -6.41 3.57
C LYS A 114 0.81 -7.42 3.28
N LEU A 115 2.05 -7.11 3.67
CA LEU A 115 3.17 -8.04 3.59
C LEU A 115 2.91 -9.30 4.43
N GLN A 116 2.41 -9.13 5.66
CA GLN A 116 2.08 -10.25 6.53
C GLN A 116 0.92 -11.10 5.98
N GLU A 117 -0.12 -10.47 5.44
CA GLU A 117 -1.22 -11.15 4.77
C GLU A 117 -0.74 -11.96 3.56
N ASN A 118 0.13 -11.38 2.73
CA ASN A 118 0.69 -12.07 1.57
C ASN A 118 1.54 -13.28 1.97
N ARG A 119 2.38 -13.14 3.02
CA ARG A 119 3.15 -14.27 3.57
C ARG A 119 2.26 -15.37 4.12
N ASN A 120 1.18 -15.01 4.81
CA ASN A 120 0.21 -15.98 5.33
C ASN A 120 -0.50 -16.72 4.19
N LYS A 121 -0.90 -16.01 3.12
CA LYS A 121 -1.50 -16.62 1.92
C LYS A 121 -0.51 -17.57 1.24
N GLN A 122 0.74 -17.16 1.06
CA GLN A 122 1.79 -18.04 0.51
C GLN A 122 1.97 -19.31 1.36
N LEU A 123 2.00 -19.17 2.69
CA LEU A 123 2.12 -20.31 3.59
C LEU A 123 0.92 -21.27 3.45
N GLN A 124 -0.30 -20.74 3.39
CA GLN A 124 -1.51 -21.55 3.18
C GLN A 124 -1.48 -22.29 1.84
N LEU A 125 -1.10 -21.61 0.75
CA LEU A 125 -0.97 -22.23 -0.57
C LEU A 125 0.11 -23.31 -0.60
N ASN A 126 1.26 -23.07 0.05
CA ASN A 126 2.33 -24.07 0.18
C ASN A 126 1.87 -25.29 0.97
N ILE A 127 1.14 -25.12 2.07
CA ILE A 127 0.58 -26.22 2.86
C ILE A 127 -0.43 -27.00 2.02
N GLN A 128 -1.34 -26.32 1.32
CA GLN A 128 -2.31 -26.98 0.43
C GLN A 128 -1.61 -27.79 -0.66
N ASN A 129 -0.56 -27.24 -1.28
CA ASN A 129 0.24 -27.94 -2.28
C ASN A 129 0.93 -29.18 -1.68
N GLN A 130 1.57 -29.04 -0.51
CA GLN A 130 2.23 -30.16 0.18
C GLN A 130 1.26 -31.26 0.60
N VAL A 131 0.10 -30.90 1.17
CA VAL A 131 -0.95 -31.87 1.55
C VAL A 131 -1.43 -32.63 0.32
N LYS A 132 -1.65 -31.94 -0.80
CA LYS A 132 -2.05 -32.55 -2.06
C LYS A 132 -0.98 -33.49 -2.63
N GLN A 133 0.29 -33.09 -2.59
CA GLN A 133 1.40 -33.94 -3.01
C GLN A 133 1.52 -35.20 -2.14
N LYS A 134 1.43 -35.06 -0.82
CA LYS A 134 1.46 -36.19 0.13
C LYS A 134 0.26 -37.11 -0.05
N ALA A 135 -0.95 -36.57 -0.23
CA ALA A 135 -2.15 -37.34 -0.49
C ALA A 135 -2.05 -38.11 -1.82
N SER A 136 -1.51 -37.48 -2.87
CA SER A 136 -1.25 -38.12 -4.16
C SER A 136 -0.24 -39.27 -4.03
N LEU A 137 0.87 -39.05 -3.32
CA LEU A 137 1.90 -40.08 -3.11
C LEU A 137 1.37 -41.25 -2.27
N LEU A 138 0.60 -40.96 -1.21
CA LEU A 138 -0.06 -42.00 -0.41
C LEU A 138 -1.06 -42.79 -1.26
N SER A 139 -1.85 -42.11 -2.08
CA SER A 139 -2.81 -42.75 -2.99
C SER A 139 -2.10 -43.67 -3.99
N LYS A 140 -0.96 -43.24 -4.56
CA LYS A 140 -0.13 -44.09 -5.43
C LYS A 140 0.38 -45.34 -4.71
N ARG A 141 0.90 -45.19 -3.48
CA ARG A 141 1.38 -46.34 -2.67
C ARG A 141 0.27 -47.33 -2.33
N LEU A 142 -0.93 -46.85 -1.99
CA LEU A 142 -2.10 -47.71 -1.77
C LEU A 142 -2.49 -48.45 -3.05
N MET A 143 -2.41 -47.78 -4.20
CA MET A 143 -2.62 -48.37 -5.53
C MET A 143 -1.61 -49.47 -5.87
N ASP A 144 -0.34 -49.27 -5.54
CA ASP A 144 0.73 -50.24 -5.78
C ASP A 144 0.59 -51.46 -4.85
N SER A 145 0.05 -51.25 -3.64
CA SER A 145 -0.28 -52.30 -2.68
C SER A 145 -1.49 -53.14 -3.11
N ILE A 146 -2.38 -52.64 -3.97
CA ILE A 146 -3.50 -53.40 -4.51
C ILE A 146 -2.96 -54.28 -5.65
N GLY A 147 -3.06 -55.60 -5.48
CA GLY A 147 -2.57 -56.61 -6.43
C GLY A 147 -3.02 -56.34 -7.87
N ASN A 148 -2.14 -56.67 -8.82
CA ASN A 148 -2.20 -56.24 -10.22
C ASN A 148 -3.48 -56.61 -11.01
N ASN A 149 -4.35 -57.48 -10.48
CA ASN A 149 -5.53 -58.00 -11.19
C ASN A 149 -6.89 -57.63 -10.56
N SER A 150 -6.95 -56.62 -9.69
CA SER A 150 -8.24 -56.18 -9.11
C SER A 150 -9.01 -55.25 -10.06
N PRO A 151 -10.30 -55.52 -10.38
CA PRO A 151 -11.14 -54.59 -11.14
C PRO A 151 -11.37 -53.24 -10.43
N MET A 152 -11.13 -53.19 -9.11
CA MET A 152 -11.13 -51.96 -8.33
C MET A 152 -9.91 -51.07 -8.64
N LYS A 153 -8.77 -51.67 -9.00
CA LYS A 153 -7.58 -50.93 -9.43
C LYS A 153 -7.85 -50.18 -10.72
N SER A 154 -8.42 -50.81 -11.74
CA SER A 154 -8.69 -50.16 -13.03
C SER A 154 -9.73 -49.03 -12.93
N GLN A 155 -10.74 -49.16 -12.05
CA GLN A 155 -11.69 -48.07 -11.75
C GLN A 155 -11.03 -46.88 -11.06
N ILE A 156 -10.23 -47.11 -10.01
CA ILE A 156 -9.52 -46.03 -9.29
C ILE A 156 -8.49 -45.37 -10.21
N LEU A 157 -7.79 -46.12 -11.07
CA LEU A 157 -6.82 -45.58 -12.03
C LEU A 157 -7.51 -44.70 -13.07
N ARG A 158 -8.68 -45.13 -13.54
CA ARG A 158 -9.48 -44.34 -14.48
C ARG A 158 -9.97 -43.06 -13.83
N GLU A 159 -10.51 -43.11 -12.60
CA GLU A 159 -10.90 -41.92 -11.85
C GLU A 159 -9.71 -40.99 -11.59
N PHE A 160 -8.55 -41.53 -11.18
CA PHE A 160 -7.33 -40.75 -11.00
C PHE A 160 -6.85 -40.11 -12.30
N ASN A 161 -6.90 -40.80 -13.44
CA ASN A 161 -6.48 -40.24 -14.73
C ASN A 161 -7.50 -39.26 -15.35
N THR A 162 -8.81 -39.47 -15.13
CA THR A 162 -9.83 -38.52 -15.59
C THR A 162 -9.93 -37.30 -14.69
N LYS A 163 -9.62 -37.45 -13.39
CA LYS A 163 -9.59 -36.33 -12.45
C LYS A 163 -8.21 -35.74 -12.27
N SER A 164 -7.10 -36.29 -12.80
CA SER A 164 -5.75 -35.77 -12.54
C SER A 164 -5.56 -34.39 -13.18
N PRO A 165 -5.77 -33.30 -12.43
CA PRO A 165 -5.49 -31.95 -12.89
C PRO A 165 -4.08 -31.63 -12.38
N ILE A 166 -3.20 -32.65 -12.32
CA ILE A 166 -1.99 -32.63 -11.50
C ILE A 166 -0.96 -31.72 -12.17
N LEU A 167 -0.98 -31.64 -13.50
CA LEU A 167 -0.18 -30.67 -14.24
C LEU A 167 -0.79 -29.26 -14.20
N ASN A 168 -2.09 -29.12 -14.45
CA ASN A 168 -2.73 -27.79 -14.53
C ASN A 168 -2.86 -27.07 -13.18
N ASN A 169 -3.19 -27.78 -12.10
CA ASN A 169 -3.38 -27.13 -10.80
C ASN A 169 -2.05 -26.87 -10.08
N ASN A 170 -0.99 -27.66 -10.31
CA ASN A 170 0.32 -27.33 -9.76
C ASN A 170 0.85 -26.04 -10.40
N ASN A 171 0.71 -25.91 -11.73
CA ASN A 171 1.01 -24.65 -12.42
C ASN A 171 0.17 -23.50 -11.87
N GLN A 172 -1.10 -23.70 -11.53
CA GLN A 172 -1.94 -22.64 -10.96
C GLN A 172 -1.45 -22.18 -9.58
N TYR A 173 -1.09 -23.10 -8.68
CA TYR A 173 -0.54 -22.74 -7.36
C TYR A 173 0.82 -22.05 -7.48
N ASP A 174 1.68 -22.54 -8.38
CA ASP A 174 3.00 -21.96 -8.60
C ASP A 174 2.92 -20.55 -9.20
N LEU A 175 2.01 -20.33 -10.15
CA LEU A 175 1.72 -19.00 -10.72
C LEU A 175 1.16 -18.03 -9.66
N GLU A 176 0.26 -18.50 -8.78
CA GLU A 176 -0.30 -17.68 -7.71
C GLU A 176 0.76 -17.31 -6.67
N ILE A 177 1.65 -18.26 -6.31
CA ILE A 177 2.79 -18.00 -5.43
C ILE A 177 3.77 -17.00 -6.08
N GLU A 178 4.04 -17.13 -7.37
CA GLU A 178 4.90 -16.19 -8.09
C GLU A 178 4.30 -14.78 -8.13
N ALA A 179 2.99 -14.67 -8.38
CA ALA A 179 2.28 -13.40 -8.34
C ALA A 179 2.35 -12.75 -6.95
N LEU A 180 2.16 -13.53 -5.88
CA LEU A 180 2.29 -13.05 -4.50
C LEU A 180 3.72 -12.60 -4.20
N LYS A 181 4.75 -13.34 -4.63
CA LYS A 181 6.17 -12.94 -4.45
C LYS A 181 6.50 -11.64 -5.20
N HIS A 182 5.95 -11.46 -6.39
CA HIS A 182 6.11 -10.22 -7.14
C HIS A 182 5.48 -9.04 -6.39
N GLU A 183 4.26 -9.22 -5.87
CA GLU A 183 3.58 -8.22 -5.05
C GLU A 183 4.36 -7.89 -3.77
N GLU A 184 4.89 -8.90 -3.07
CA GLU A 184 5.76 -8.69 -1.90
C GLU A 184 7.00 -7.88 -2.25
N ARG A 185 7.63 -8.12 -3.41
CA ARG A 185 8.79 -7.32 -3.83
C ARG A 185 8.42 -5.85 -4.03
N ILE A 186 7.25 -5.58 -4.63
CA ILE A 186 6.73 -4.21 -4.76
C ILE A 186 6.50 -3.58 -3.38
N ILE A 187 5.86 -4.31 -2.47
CA ILE A 187 5.56 -3.84 -1.11
C ILE A 187 6.86 -3.56 -0.34
N MET A 188 7.88 -4.42 -0.47
CA MET A 188 9.17 -4.22 0.19
C MET A 188 9.91 -3.00 -0.35
N THR A 189 9.93 -2.80 -1.67
CA THR A 189 10.47 -1.57 -2.28
C THR A 189 9.74 -0.33 -1.74
N ASP A 190 8.43 -0.42 -1.55
CA ASP A 190 7.63 0.69 -1.01
C ASP A 190 7.86 0.92 0.49
N LEU A 191 8.06 -0.12 1.29
CA LEU A 191 8.42 -0.03 2.70
C LEU A 191 9.79 0.65 2.88
N VAL A 192 10.77 0.29 2.05
CA VAL A 192 12.10 0.92 2.09
C VAL A 192 11.96 2.41 1.75
N ARG A 193 11.25 2.74 0.67
CA ARG A 193 10.96 4.12 0.28
C ARG A 193 10.35 4.92 1.44
N LEU A 194 9.23 4.44 1.99
CA LEU A 194 8.53 5.11 3.09
C LEU A 194 9.35 5.21 4.37
N SER A 195 10.26 4.25 4.63
CA SER A 195 11.16 4.32 5.78
C SER A 195 12.17 5.46 5.65
N PHE A 196 12.69 5.68 4.44
CA PHE A 196 13.57 6.82 4.18
C PHE A 196 12.81 8.16 4.18
N ASP A 197 11.59 8.20 3.64
CA ASP A 197 10.72 9.38 3.75
C ASP A 197 10.41 9.71 5.21
N PHE A 198 10.10 8.69 6.03
CA PHE A 198 9.88 8.85 7.47
C PHE A 198 11.07 9.49 8.20
N VAL A 199 12.30 9.11 7.83
CA VAL A 199 13.52 9.71 8.40
C VAL A 199 13.63 11.18 7.98
N CYS A 200 13.43 11.50 6.69
CA CYS A 200 13.45 12.88 6.21
C CYS A 200 12.40 13.75 6.93
N ASP A 201 11.15 13.30 6.98
CA ASP A 201 10.07 14.09 7.57
C ASP A 201 10.17 14.17 9.10
N SER A 202 10.81 13.19 9.75
CA SER A 202 11.15 13.29 11.18
C SER A 202 12.15 14.41 11.44
N ILE A 203 13.12 14.63 10.55
CA ILE A 203 14.08 15.73 10.68
C ILE A 203 13.34 17.07 10.61
N ASP A 204 12.42 17.23 9.66
CA ASP A 204 11.67 18.46 9.45
C ASP A 204 10.67 18.77 10.59
N ILE A 205 9.98 17.74 11.10
CA ILE A 205 8.98 17.90 12.17
C ILE A 205 9.62 18.14 13.53
N PHE A 206 10.64 17.35 13.88
CA PHE A 206 11.31 17.46 15.17
C PHE A 206 12.44 18.50 15.18
N LYS A 207 12.73 19.11 14.02
CA LYS A 207 13.82 20.07 13.83
C LYS A 207 15.16 19.52 14.32
N LEU A 208 15.46 18.27 13.94
CA LEU A 208 16.68 17.60 14.36
C LEU A 208 17.88 18.25 13.65
N GLU A 209 18.89 18.64 14.41
CA GLU A 209 20.15 19.17 13.89
C GLU A 209 21.04 18.03 13.37
N LEU A 210 20.64 17.41 12.26
CA LEU A 210 21.44 16.41 11.57
C LEU A 210 22.26 17.04 10.44
N ASN A 211 23.34 16.35 10.06
CA ASN A 211 24.15 16.76 8.92
C ASN A 211 23.27 16.84 7.65
N PRO A 212 23.27 17.96 6.90
CA PRO A 212 22.47 18.13 5.68
C PRO A 212 22.63 17.00 4.66
N SER A 213 23.79 16.33 4.65
CA SER A 213 24.06 15.17 3.81
C SER A 213 23.11 14.00 4.07
N VAL A 214 22.68 13.78 5.33
CA VAL A 214 21.75 12.69 5.69
C VAL A 214 20.41 12.91 5.01
N TYR A 215 19.88 14.13 5.06
CA TYR A 215 18.62 14.49 4.40
C TYR A 215 18.69 14.28 2.88
N LEU A 216 19.78 14.70 2.24
CA LEU A 216 19.98 14.52 0.80
C LEU A 216 20.11 13.04 0.40
N ILE A 217 20.84 12.25 1.18
CA ILE A 217 21.02 10.81 0.91
C ILE A 217 19.69 10.08 1.09
N CYS A 218 18.97 10.31 2.20
CA CYS A 218 17.67 9.69 2.45
C CYS A 218 16.66 10.06 1.35
N GLY A 219 16.59 11.33 0.94
CA GLY A 219 15.74 11.78 -0.15
C GLY A 219 16.10 11.14 -1.50
N ALA A 220 17.39 11.02 -1.81
CA ALA A 220 17.86 10.40 -3.05
C ALA A 220 17.56 8.89 -3.10
N ILE A 221 17.75 8.19 -1.98
CA ILE A 221 17.42 6.76 -1.85
C ILE A 221 15.90 6.58 -2.01
N SER A 222 15.08 7.34 -1.29
CA SER A 222 13.63 7.27 -1.42
C SER A 222 13.17 7.49 -2.87
N GLY A 223 13.66 8.55 -3.52
CA GLY A 223 13.35 8.84 -4.92
C GLY A 223 13.73 7.69 -5.87
N SER A 224 14.90 7.08 -5.66
CA SER A 224 15.38 5.94 -6.45
C SER A 224 14.49 4.70 -6.28
N PHE A 225 14.08 4.38 -5.05
CA PHE A 225 13.15 3.29 -4.78
C PHE A 225 11.74 3.59 -5.32
N GLY A 226 11.31 4.85 -5.32
CA GLY A 226 10.07 5.29 -5.97
C GLY A 226 10.05 5.02 -7.47
N LEU A 227 11.15 5.36 -8.17
CA LEU A 227 11.30 5.05 -9.60
C LEU A 227 11.36 3.54 -9.86
N SER A 228 12.09 2.81 -9.02
CA SER A 228 12.16 1.34 -9.10
C SER A 228 10.77 0.69 -8.96
N LYS A 229 9.95 1.19 -8.04
CA LYS A 229 8.55 0.73 -7.87
C LYS A 229 7.73 0.94 -9.14
N VAL A 230 7.77 2.13 -9.73
CA VAL A 230 7.03 2.45 -10.97
C VAL A 230 7.50 1.54 -12.12
N TRP A 231 8.80 1.33 -12.23
CA TRP A 231 9.38 0.43 -13.23
C TRP A 231 8.91 -1.01 -13.06
N MET A 232 8.92 -1.53 -11.82
CA MET A 232 8.43 -2.87 -11.53
C MET A 232 6.94 -3.04 -11.80
N MET A 233 6.12 -2.02 -11.51
CA MET A 233 4.70 -2.04 -11.82
C MET A 233 4.43 -2.03 -13.33
N SER A 234 5.27 -1.35 -14.12
CA SER A 234 5.14 -1.28 -15.58
C SER A 234 5.59 -2.54 -16.31
N LYS A 235 6.37 -3.42 -15.68
CA LYS A 235 6.94 -4.62 -16.31
C LYS A 235 6.03 -5.86 -16.20
N ARG A 236 4.83 -5.68 -15.66
CA ARG A 236 3.80 -6.71 -15.54
C ARG A 236 2.94 -6.75 -16.80
#